data_AF-A0A7X6JCX8-F1
#
_entry.id   AF-A0A7X6JCX8-F1
#
_cell.length_a   1.000
_cell.length_b   1.000
_cell.length_c   1.000
_cell.angle_alpha   90.00
_cell.angle_beta   90.00
_cell.angle_gamma   90.00
#
_symmetry.space_group_name_H-M   'P 1'
#
loop_
_entity.id
_entity.type
_entity.pdbx_description
1 polymer ?
#
loop_
_entity_poly.entity_id
_entity_poly.type
_entity_poly.pdbx_seq_one_letter_code
_entity_poly.pdbx_strand_id
1 'polypeptide(L)'
;MKILAEPNLTAVSGQPANFLAGGEIPIQVPQGQGVYTVEYKPFGVSLNFTPTVIGKNRIAMHVKPEVSEISSINASAGSDGFSYPSFVVRRVDTTVEVGSGQTFALAGLFQQNMTRNLEKVPVLGDTPILGNLFRSERFQKRETELVVLITPYIVNPVSSRNLATPVDRPARKSRSGTRMPHPWD
;
A
#
# COMPACT_ATOMS: atom_id res chain seq x y z
N MET A 1 11.82 4.43 -4.97
CA MET A 1 10.54 4.05 -5.60
C MET A 1 9.45 4.44 -4.63
N LYS A 2 8.45 5.19 -5.07
CA LYS A 2 7.30 5.60 -4.26
C LYS A 2 6.07 4.93 -4.85
N ILE A 3 5.32 4.22 -4.03
CA ILE A 3 4.12 3.49 -4.43
C ILE A 3 2.97 4.10 -3.65
N LEU A 4 1.95 4.58 -4.37
CA LEU A 4 0.71 5.09 -3.80
C LEU A 4 -0.41 4.22 -4.32
N ALA A 5 -1.17 3.64 -3.39
CA ALA A 5 -2.36 2.86 -3.69
C ALA A 5 -3.50 3.36 -2.81
N GLU A 6 -4.62 3.73 -3.44
CA GLU A 6 -5.81 4.26 -2.76
C GLU A 6 -7.05 3.42 -3.15
N PRO A 7 -7.14 2.17 -2.67
CA PRO A 7 -8.34 1.35 -2.91
C PRO A 7 -9.53 1.94 -2.15
N ASN A 8 -10.69 1.99 -2.81
CA ASN A 8 -11.95 2.46 -2.21
C ASN A 8 -13.06 1.44 -2.47
N LEU A 9 -13.75 1.04 -1.40
CA LEU A 9 -14.78 0.02 -1.43
C LEU A 9 -15.91 0.37 -0.45
N THR A 10 -17.12 0.00 -0.87
CA THR A 10 -18.31 0.07 -0.02
C THR A 10 -18.71 -1.34 0.36
N ALA A 11 -19.06 -1.55 1.62
CA ALA A 11 -19.50 -2.84 2.15
C ALA A 11 -20.67 -2.66 3.11
N VAL A 12 -21.46 -3.72 3.28
CA VAL A 12 -22.53 -3.78 4.26
C VAL A 12 -21.93 -4.08 5.63
N SER A 13 -22.50 -3.50 6.69
CA SER A 13 -22.09 -3.80 8.07
C SER A 13 -22.19 -5.30 8.36
N GLY A 14 -21.13 -5.87 8.92
CA GLY A 14 -20.97 -7.29 9.23
C GLY A 14 -20.58 -8.17 8.05
N GLN A 15 -20.48 -7.62 6.83
CA GLN A 15 -20.17 -8.39 5.63
C GLN A 15 -18.73 -8.15 5.16
N PRO A 16 -17.97 -9.21 4.83
CA PRO A 16 -16.64 -9.05 4.28
C PRO A 16 -16.70 -8.45 2.87
N ALA A 17 -15.73 -7.59 2.57
CA ALA A 17 -15.50 -7.06 1.23
C ALA A 17 -14.03 -7.27 0.84
N ASN A 18 -13.85 -7.70 -0.39
CA ASN A 18 -12.54 -8.06 -0.95
C ASN A 18 -12.33 -7.31 -2.26
N PHE A 19 -11.13 -6.78 -2.45
CA PHE A 19 -10.69 -6.11 -3.65
C PHE A 19 -9.30 -6.59 -4.03
N LEU A 20 -9.10 -6.79 -5.34
CA LEU A 20 -7.79 -7.02 -5.93
C LEU A 20 -7.70 -6.22 -7.23
N ALA A 21 -6.68 -5.36 -7.32
CA ALA A 21 -6.27 -4.69 -8.54
C ALA A 21 -4.83 -5.09 -8.84
N GLY A 22 -4.66 -5.93 -9.86
CA GLY A 22 -3.36 -6.46 -10.23
C GLY A 22 -3.48 -7.64 -11.18
N GLY A 23 -2.55 -8.58 -11.09
CA GLY A 23 -2.50 -9.77 -11.94
C GLY A 23 -2.10 -11.01 -11.18
N GLU A 24 -1.93 -12.10 -11.89
CA GLU A 24 -1.44 -13.37 -11.34
C GLU A 24 -0.19 -13.82 -12.09
N ILE A 25 0.75 -14.42 -11.37
CA ILE A 25 1.93 -15.04 -11.98
C ILE A 25 1.87 -16.56 -11.77
N PRO A 26 2.15 -17.37 -12.81
CA PRO A 26 2.28 -18.81 -12.64
C PRO A 26 3.61 -19.14 -11.95
N ILE A 27 3.55 -19.99 -10.94
CA ILE A 27 4.70 -20.54 -10.21
C ILE A 27 4.65 -22.06 -10.32
N GLN A 28 5.77 -22.66 -10.70
CA GLN A 28 5.89 -24.12 -10.74
C GLN A 28 6.17 -24.64 -9.32
N VAL A 29 5.35 -25.59 -8.86
CA VAL A 29 5.48 -26.21 -7.54
C VAL A 29 5.76 -27.70 -7.73
N PRO A 30 6.89 -28.23 -7.21
CA PRO A 30 7.21 -29.65 -7.32
C PRO A 30 6.26 -30.49 -6.45
N GLN A 31 5.64 -31.51 -7.03
CA GLN A 31 4.84 -32.51 -6.31
C GLN A 31 5.61 -33.81 -5.98
N GLY A 32 6.89 -33.89 -6.38
CA GLY A 32 7.74 -35.07 -6.22
C GLY A 32 7.86 -35.89 -7.50
N GLN A 33 8.85 -36.81 -7.54
CA GLN A 33 9.13 -37.70 -8.69
C GLN A 33 9.26 -36.99 -10.06
N GLY A 34 9.73 -35.73 -10.09
CA GLY A 34 9.87 -34.95 -11.33
C GLY A 34 8.55 -34.39 -11.89
N VAL A 35 7.45 -34.49 -11.14
CA VAL A 35 6.15 -33.89 -11.49
C VAL A 35 6.08 -32.47 -10.93
N TYR A 36 5.68 -31.53 -11.78
CA TYR A 36 5.47 -30.12 -11.44
C TYR A 36 4.01 -29.75 -11.69
N THR A 37 3.42 -28.99 -10.77
CA THR A 37 2.12 -28.33 -10.99
C THR A 37 2.30 -26.83 -11.11
N VAL A 38 1.35 -26.15 -11.73
CA VAL A 38 1.36 -24.69 -11.86
C VAL A 38 0.36 -24.09 -10.86
N GLU A 39 0.84 -23.26 -9.95
CA GLU A 39 0.04 -22.46 -9.01
C GLU A 39 0.07 -20.99 -9.43
N TYR A 40 -1.08 -20.33 -9.51
CA TYR A 40 -1.16 -18.91 -9.81
C TYR A 40 -1.14 -18.08 -8.51
N LYS A 41 -0.19 -17.14 -8.40
CA LYS A 41 -0.07 -16.24 -7.26
C LYS A 41 -0.45 -14.81 -7.63
N PRO A 42 -1.44 -14.20 -6.97
CA PRO A 42 -1.84 -12.83 -7.25
C PRO A 42 -0.79 -11.84 -6.76
N PHE A 43 -0.68 -10.72 -7.46
CA PHE A 43 0.11 -9.56 -7.04
C PHE A 43 -0.63 -8.27 -7.40
N GLY A 44 -0.26 -7.17 -6.75
CA GLY A 44 -0.86 -5.85 -6.94
C GLY A 44 -1.39 -5.28 -5.62
N VAL A 45 -2.46 -4.50 -5.70
CA VAL A 45 -3.10 -3.89 -4.53
C VAL A 45 -4.31 -4.73 -4.16
N SER A 46 -4.35 -5.21 -2.92
CA SER A 46 -5.53 -5.87 -2.35
C SER A 46 -5.99 -5.20 -1.07
N LEU A 47 -7.30 -5.18 -0.88
CA LEU A 47 -7.94 -4.69 0.33
C LEU A 47 -9.04 -5.68 0.72
N ASN A 48 -8.83 -6.38 1.82
CA ASN A 48 -9.86 -7.20 2.45
C ASN A 48 -10.26 -6.56 3.76
N PHE A 49 -11.55 -6.35 4.00
CA PHE A 49 -12.01 -5.77 5.25
C PHE A 49 -13.43 -6.21 5.60
N THR A 50 -13.72 -6.23 6.90
CA THR A 50 -15.05 -6.51 7.44
C THR A 50 -15.44 -5.37 8.36
N PRO A 51 -16.33 -4.46 7.94
CA PRO A 51 -16.78 -3.36 8.79
C PRO A 51 -17.94 -3.78 9.68
N THR A 52 -18.07 -3.19 10.85
CA THR A 52 -19.20 -3.30 11.76
C THR A 52 -19.52 -1.92 12.30
N VAL A 53 -20.70 -1.40 11.95
CA VAL A 53 -21.17 -0.11 12.47
C VAL A 53 -21.54 -0.29 13.94
N ILE A 54 -20.94 0.52 14.81
CA ILE A 54 -21.18 0.50 16.25
C ILE A 54 -21.58 1.89 16.75
N GLY A 55 -22.74 1.96 17.39
CA GLY A 55 -23.33 3.24 17.79
C GLY A 55 -23.70 4.13 16.59
N LYS A 56 -23.72 5.45 16.80
CA LYS A 56 -24.21 6.41 15.79
C LYS A 56 -23.17 6.85 14.74
N ASN A 57 -21.88 6.81 15.07
CA ASN A 57 -20.84 7.37 14.20
C ASN A 57 -19.48 6.66 14.30
N ARG A 58 -19.44 5.42 14.80
CA ARG A 58 -18.21 4.65 14.93
C ARG A 58 -18.30 3.35 14.13
N ILE A 59 -17.15 2.91 13.67
CA ILE A 59 -17.02 1.76 12.79
C ILE A 59 -15.86 0.94 13.35
N ALA A 60 -16.16 -0.27 13.82
CA ALA A 60 -15.14 -1.27 14.08
C ALA A 60 -14.86 -1.99 12.77
N MET A 61 -13.59 -2.16 12.39
CA MET A 61 -13.24 -2.85 11.15
C MET A 61 -12.04 -3.75 11.37
N HIS A 62 -12.14 -4.99 10.89
CA HIS A 62 -10.97 -5.82 10.63
C HIS A 62 -10.47 -5.50 9.22
N VAL A 63 -9.24 -5.02 9.08
CA VAL A 63 -8.71 -4.50 7.81
C VAL A 63 -7.38 -5.18 7.49
N LYS A 64 -7.27 -5.66 6.25
CA LYS A 64 -6.12 -6.38 5.72
C LYS A 64 -5.68 -5.79 4.38
N PRO A 65 -5.09 -4.58 4.35
CA PRO A 65 -4.55 -4.01 3.13
C PRO A 65 -3.21 -4.68 2.79
N GLU A 66 -2.99 -4.95 1.51
CA GLU A 66 -1.73 -5.48 1.00
C GLU A 66 -1.36 -4.86 -0.34
N VAL A 67 -0.08 -4.53 -0.50
CA VAL A 67 0.52 -4.11 -1.76
C VAL A 67 1.68 -5.06 -2.05
N SER A 68 1.62 -5.74 -3.19
CA SER A 68 2.63 -6.67 -3.65
C SER A 68 3.07 -6.34 -5.08
N GLU A 69 4.37 -6.47 -5.31
CA GLU A 69 4.99 -6.19 -6.60
C GLU A 69 5.97 -7.29 -6.96
N ILE A 70 6.08 -7.60 -8.25
CA ILE A 70 7.09 -8.52 -8.77
C ILE A 70 8.45 -7.84 -8.68
N SER A 71 9.38 -8.46 -7.98
CA SER A 71 10.77 -8.01 -7.85
C SER A 71 11.67 -8.78 -8.82
N SER A 72 12.44 -8.01 -9.59
CA SER A 72 13.49 -8.49 -10.49
C SER A 72 14.80 -8.82 -9.79
N ILE A 73 14.94 -8.50 -8.50
CA ILE A 73 16.21 -8.52 -7.77
C ILE A 73 16.56 -9.93 -7.24
N ASN A 74 15.59 -10.83 -7.12
CA ASN A 74 15.80 -12.15 -6.53
C ASN A 74 15.11 -13.26 -7.32
N ALA A 75 15.36 -13.33 -8.63
CA ALA A 75 15.13 -14.57 -9.37
C ALA A 75 16.06 -15.65 -8.80
N SER A 76 15.65 -16.32 -7.72
CA SER A 76 16.41 -17.44 -7.17
C SER A 76 16.37 -18.54 -8.20
N ALA A 77 17.53 -18.92 -8.74
CA ALA A 77 17.66 -20.16 -9.48
C ALA A 77 17.43 -21.29 -8.46
N GLY A 78 16.35 -22.06 -8.63
CA GLY A 78 16.19 -23.31 -7.91
C GLY A 78 17.33 -24.26 -8.25
N SER A 79 17.53 -25.27 -7.40
CA SER A 79 18.51 -26.35 -7.63
C SER A 79 18.24 -27.17 -8.91
N ASP A 80 17.10 -26.93 -9.55
CA ASP A 80 16.58 -27.49 -10.80
C ASP A 80 16.83 -26.60 -12.03
N GLY A 81 17.46 -25.43 -11.85
CA GLY A 81 17.77 -24.49 -12.94
C GLY A 81 16.63 -23.56 -13.34
N PHE A 82 15.48 -23.60 -12.65
CA PHE A 82 14.36 -22.70 -12.89
C PHE A 82 14.51 -21.38 -12.13
N SER A 83 14.10 -20.27 -12.75
CA SER A 83 14.06 -18.94 -12.12
C SER A 83 12.66 -18.66 -11.58
N TYR A 84 12.53 -18.50 -10.26
CA TYR A 84 11.26 -18.16 -9.63
C TYR A 84 11.12 -16.64 -9.44
N PRO A 85 9.96 -16.05 -9.75
CA PRO A 85 9.73 -14.64 -9.47
C PRO A 85 9.75 -14.38 -7.95
N SER A 86 10.34 -13.25 -7.55
CA SER A 86 10.28 -12.79 -6.16
C SER A 86 9.22 -11.70 -6.00
N PHE A 87 8.70 -11.54 -4.79
CA PHE A 87 7.74 -10.49 -4.47
C PHE A 87 8.26 -9.58 -3.36
N VAL A 88 7.99 -8.29 -3.49
CA VAL A 88 8.05 -7.36 -2.37
C VAL A 88 6.63 -7.14 -1.90
N VAL A 89 6.35 -7.53 -0.65
CA VAL A 89 5.01 -7.49 -0.07
C VAL A 89 4.98 -6.57 1.14
N ARG A 90 3.97 -5.71 1.20
CA ARG A 90 3.67 -4.83 2.32
C ARG A 90 2.24 -5.09 2.73
N ARG A 91 2.03 -5.66 3.92
CA ARG A 91 0.70 -6.03 4.42
C ARG A 91 0.54 -5.66 5.88
N VAL A 92 -0.69 -5.35 6.25
CA VAL A 92 -1.12 -5.13 7.63
C VAL A 92 -2.33 -6.02 7.89
N ASP A 93 -2.49 -6.52 9.11
CA ASP A 93 -3.67 -7.26 9.56
C ASP A 93 -4.02 -6.76 10.96
N THR A 94 -5.11 -6.00 11.07
CA THR A 94 -5.46 -5.32 12.33
C THR A 94 -6.95 -5.04 12.44
N THR A 95 -7.43 -4.90 13.67
CA THR A 95 -8.79 -4.47 13.99
C THR A 95 -8.73 -3.11 14.66
N VAL A 96 -9.51 -2.16 14.15
CA VAL A 96 -9.54 -0.79 14.63
C VAL A 96 -10.97 -0.28 14.81
N GLU A 97 -11.14 0.67 15.73
CA GLU A 97 -12.38 1.42 15.90
C GLU A 97 -12.12 2.89 15.55
N VAL A 98 -12.83 3.39 14.55
CA VAL A 98 -12.61 4.74 14.01
C VAL A 98 -13.96 5.44 13.81
N GLY A 99 -14.00 6.75 14.01
CA GLY A 99 -15.18 7.54 13.69
C GLY A 99 -15.40 7.67 12.18
N SER A 100 -16.65 7.76 11.74
CA SER A 100 -16.96 8.04 10.32
C SER A 100 -16.31 9.35 9.87
N GLY A 101 -15.59 9.31 8.75
CA GLY A 101 -14.85 10.43 8.16
C GLY A 101 -13.53 10.77 8.85
N GLN A 102 -13.13 10.04 9.89
CA GLN A 102 -11.82 10.24 10.53
C GLN A 102 -10.75 9.40 9.85
N THR A 103 -9.59 9.99 9.63
CA THR A 103 -8.42 9.26 9.15
C THR A 103 -7.65 8.68 10.32
N PHE A 104 -7.25 7.41 10.21
CA PHE A 104 -6.45 6.71 11.21
C PHE A 104 -5.26 6.00 10.56
N ALA A 105 -4.09 6.06 11.20
CA ALA A 105 -2.89 5.36 10.74
C ALA A 105 -2.83 3.95 11.32
N LEU A 106 -2.84 2.93 10.45
CA LEU A 106 -2.76 1.52 10.84
C LEU A 106 -1.34 1.05 11.12
N ALA A 107 -0.38 1.53 10.32
CA ALA A 107 1.01 1.12 10.42
C ALA A 107 1.96 2.20 9.87
N GLY A 108 3.19 2.18 10.36
CA GLY A 108 4.31 2.97 9.87
C GLY A 108 5.60 2.15 9.93
N LEU A 109 6.45 2.28 8.91
CA LEU A 109 7.79 1.70 8.88
C LEU A 109 8.74 2.67 8.20
N PHE A 110 9.85 2.96 8.85
CA PHE A 110 10.99 3.67 8.28
C PHE A 110 12.22 2.79 8.42
N GLN A 111 12.82 2.41 7.29
CA GLN A 111 14.01 1.55 7.25
C GLN A 111 15.09 2.21 6.40
N GLN A 112 16.31 2.31 6.96
CA GLN A 112 17.49 2.81 6.27
C GLN A 112 18.61 1.76 6.33
N ASN A 113 19.06 1.29 5.17
CA ASN A 113 20.18 0.38 5.03
C ASN A 113 21.36 1.11 4.36
N MET A 114 22.52 1.09 5.01
CA MET A 114 23.76 1.70 4.49
C MET A 114 24.84 0.63 4.35
N THR A 115 25.33 0.45 3.13
CA THR A 115 26.40 -0.50 2.80
C THR A 115 27.62 0.27 2.32
N ARG A 116 28.78 0.01 2.92
CA ARG A 116 30.07 0.57 2.50
C ARG A 116 30.98 -0.59 2.09
N ASN A 117 31.24 -0.70 0.80
CA ASN A 117 32.20 -1.67 0.27
C ASN A 117 33.52 -0.95 -0.02
N LEU A 118 34.59 -1.41 0.62
CA LEU A 118 35.95 -0.96 0.35
C LEU A 118 36.68 -2.09 -0.38
N GLU A 119 37.04 -1.83 -1.63
CA GLU A 119 37.94 -2.69 -2.40
C GLU A 119 39.31 -2.03 -2.43
N LYS A 120 40.37 -2.77 -2.08
CA LYS A 120 41.75 -2.28 -2.14
C LYS A 120 42.68 -3.31 -2.74
N VAL A 121 43.68 -2.84 -3.49
CA VAL A 121 44.78 -3.70 -3.94
C VAL A 121 45.72 -3.96 -2.75
N PRO A 122 46.07 -5.23 -2.44
CA PRO A 122 47.00 -5.54 -1.36
C PRO A 122 48.34 -4.81 -1.54
N VAL A 123 48.95 -4.36 -0.44
CA VAL A 123 50.22 -3.57 -0.39
C VAL A 123 50.11 -2.15 -0.95
N LEU A 124 49.56 -1.97 -2.15
CA LEU A 124 49.42 -0.66 -2.81
C LEU A 124 48.29 0.21 -2.22
N GLY A 125 47.24 -0.40 -1.68
CA GLY A 125 46.14 0.33 -1.05
C GLY A 125 46.47 0.92 0.32
N ASP A 126 47.55 0.44 0.95
CA ASP A 126 47.99 0.88 2.28
C ASP A 126 49.20 1.83 2.22
N THR A 127 49.69 2.18 1.02
CA THR A 127 50.85 3.04 0.84
C THR A 127 50.51 4.51 1.16
N PRO A 128 51.31 5.21 2.00
CA PRO A 128 51.13 6.64 2.22
C PRO A 128 51.18 7.41 0.89
N ILE A 129 50.43 8.50 0.78
CA ILE A 129 50.38 9.42 -0.38
C ILE A 129 49.70 8.82 -1.63
N LEU A 130 49.95 7.56 -1.99
CA LEU A 130 49.47 6.94 -3.24
C LEU A 130 48.31 5.95 -3.06
N GLY A 131 48.07 5.42 -1.86
CA GLY A 131 47.08 4.35 -1.63
C GLY A 131 45.63 4.72 -1.96
N ASN A 132 45.31 6.01 -2.03
CA ASN A 132 44.00 6.51 -2.44
C ASN A 132 43.67 6.23 -3.92
N LEU A 133 44.69 6.08 -4.78
CA LEU A 133 44.52 5.73 -6.20
C LEU A 133 44.31 4.23 -6.43
N PHE A 134 44.63 3.40 -5.43
CA PHE A 134 44.56 1.93 -5.48
C PHE A 134 43.47 1.35 -4.58
N ARG A 135 42.54 2.19 -4.13
CA ARG A 135 41.33 1.80 -3.40
C ARG A 135 40.08 2.34 -4.09
N SER A 136 39.03 1.55 -4.09
CA SER A 136 37.70 1.89 -4.58
C SER A 136 36.73 1.80 -3.42
N GLU A 137 35.99 2.88 -3.18
CA GLU A 137 34.94 2.92 -2.16
C GLU A 137 33.58 3.02 -2.84
N ARG A 138 32.70 2.05 -2.56
CA ARG A 138 31.32 2.08 -3.01
C ARG A 138 30.40 2.25 -1.80
N PHE A 139 29.69 3.36 -1.79
CA PHE A 139 28.64 3.65 -0.82
C PHE A 139 27.28 3.38 -1.43
N GLN A 140 26.45 2.60 -0.76
CA GLN A 140 25.06 2.34 -1.15
C GLN A 140 24.13 2.67 0.03
N LYS A 141 23.18 3.57 -0.18
CA LYS A 141 22.12 3.91 0.78
C LYS A 141 20.78 3.46 0.21
N ARG A 142 19.99 2.71 0.98
CA ARG A 142 18.64 2.25 0.61
C ARG A 142 17.67 2.61 1.71
N GLU A 143 16.66 3.40 1.38
CA GLU A 143 15.60 3.84 2.28
C GLU A 143 14.27 3.19 1.89
N THR A 144 13.45 2.84 2.88
CA THR A 144 12.11 2.28 2.69
C THR A 144 11.17 2.90 3.71
N GLU A 145 10.12 3.53 3.20
CA GLU A 145 9.07 4.17 4.00
C GLU A 145 7.73 3.53 3.65
N LEU A 146 6.96 3.17 4.67
CA LEU A 146 5.59 2.68 4.53
C LEU A 146 4.72 3.40 5.56
N VAL A 147 3.59 3.91 5.11
CA VAL A 147 2.52 4.41 5.96
C VAL A 147 1.22 3.85 5.42
N VAL A 148 0.41 3.28 6.29
CA VAL A 148 -0.92 2.74 5.93
C VAL A 148 -1.98 3.56 6.65
N LEU A 149 -2.83 4.22 5.87
CA LEU A 149 -3.89 5.10 6.37
C LEU A 149 -5.24 4.55 5.93
N ILE A 150 -6.27 4.76 6.75
CA ILE A 150 -7.66 4.48 6.39
C ILE A 150 -8.55 5.66 6.75
N THR A 151 -9.63 5.85 5.98
CA THR A 151 -10.66 6.85 6.25
C THR A 151 -12.03 6.24 5.93
N PRO A 152 -12.69 5.58 6.88
CA PRO A 152 -13.98 4.94 6.63
C PRO A 152 -15.13 5.94 6.67
N TYR A 153 -16.18 5.68 5.90
CA TYR A 153 -17.41 6.48 5.86
C TYR A 153 -18.64 5.59 6.02
N ILE A 154 -19.55 5.96 6.92
CA ILE A 154 -20.93 5.44 6.91
C ILE A 154 -21.68 6.18 5.81
N VAL A 155 -22.15 5.44 4.81
CA VAL A 155 -22.94 5.98 3.70
C VAL A 155 -24.35 5.41 3.72
N ASN A 156 -25.34 6.25 3.44
CA ASN A 156 -26.73 5.82 3.32
C ASN A 156 -27.06 5.56 1.84
N PRO A 157 -27.84 4.51 1.52
CA PRO A 157 -28.38 4.33 0.18
C PRO A 157 -29.21 5.56 -0.22
N VAL A 158 -28.98 6.10 -1.41
CA VAL A 158 -29.81 7.18 -1.95
C VAL A 158 -30.93 6.59 -2.79
N SER A 159 -32.19 7.00 -2.52
CA SER A 159 -33.28 6.78 -3.47
C SER A 159 -33.15 7.80 -4.60
N SER A 160 -33.03 7.28 -5.81
CA SER A 160 -32.90 7.96 -7.09
C SER A 160 -33.89 9.12 -7.26
N ARG A 161 -33.39 10.35 -7.12
CA ARG A 161 -33.89 11.52 -7.88
C ARG A 161 -32.85 12.60 -8.13
N ASN A 162 -31.74 12.63 -7.38
CA ASN A 162 -30.64 13.58 -7.56
C ASN A 162 -29.28 12.87 -7.41
N LEU A 163 -28.97 11.90 -8.27
CA LEU A 163 -27.59 11.41 -8.37
C LEU A 163 -26.76 12.52 -9.01
N ALA A 164 -25.87 13.15 -8.24
CA ALA A 164 -24.88 14.05 -8.80
C ALA A 164 -23.99 13.22 -9.73
N THR A 165 -24.02 13.56 -11.01
CA THR A 165 -23.10 12.95 -11.98
C THR A 165 -21.70 13.51 -11.75
N PRO A 166 -20.63 12.84 -12.20
CA PRO A 166 -19.27 13.41 -12.16
C PRO A 166 -19.14 14.80 -12.85
N VAL A 167 -20.14 15.20 -13.63
CA VAL A 167 -20.24 16.50 -14.32
C VAL A 167 -20.91 17.58 -13.45
N ASP A 168 -21.67 17.19 -12.42
CA ASP A 168 -22.33 18.15 -11.53
C ASP A 168 -21.31 18.79 -10.57
N ARG A 169 -20.90 20.01 -10.89
CA ARG A 169 -20.06 20.83 -10.01
C ARG A 169 -20.78 21.04 -8.68
N PRO A 170 -20.09 20.92 -7.52
CA PRO A 170 -20.72 21.13 -6.23
C PRO A 170 -21.31 22.55 -6.15
N ALA A 171 -22.61 22.63 -5.89
CA ALA A 171 -23.33 23.89 -5.79
C ALA A 171 -22.69 24.76 -4.70
N ARG A 172 -22.15 25.91 -5.10
CA ARG A 172 -21.63 26.94 -4.21
C ARG A 172 -22.75 27.37 -3.27
N LYS A 173 -22.65 27.02 -1.99
CA LYS A 173 -23.60 27.40 -0.94
C LYS A 173 -23.73 28.93 -0.91
N SER A 174 -24.79 29.46 -1.53
CA SER A 174 -25.10 30.89 -1.47
C SER A 174 -25.42 31.23 -0.03
N ARG A 175 -24.58 32.05 0.61
CA ARG A 175 -24.87 32.63 1.93
C ARG A 175 -26.11 33.51 1.75
N SER A 176 -27.28 33.02 2.16
CA SER A 176 -28.47 33.85 2.29
C SER A 176 -28.17 34.90 3.36
N GLY A 177 -27.84 36.11 2.91
CA GLY A 177 -27.78 37.27 3.77
C GLY A 177 -29.19 37.54 4.28
N THR A 178 -29.43 37.25 5.55
CA THR A 178 -30.59 37.73 6.30
C THR A 178 -30.58 39.25 6.22
N ARG A 179 -31.39 39.83 5.33
CA ARG A 179 -31.63 41.27 5.29
C ARG A 179 -32.56 41.60 6.44
N MET A 180 -32.00 42.13 7.53
CA MET A 180 -32.76 42.68 8.65
C MET A 180 -33.68 43.82 8.12
N PRO A 181 -34.95 43.90 8.53
CA PRO A 181 -35.82 45.03 8.18
C PRO A 181 -35.35 46.29 8.91
N HIS A 182 -35.31 47.42 8.19
CA HIS A 182 -35.02 48.74 8.75
C HIS A 182 -36.33 49.31 9.31
N PRO A 183 -36.38 49.79 10.57
CA PRO A 183 -37.66 50.07 11.23
C PRO A 183 -38.13 51.51 11.02
N TRP A 184 -38.37 51.97 9.79
CA TRP A 184 -39.16 53.19 9.52
C TRP A 184 -39.72 53.18 8.08
N ASP A 185 -40.77 52.39 7.86
CA ASP A 185 -41.75 52.55 6.78
C ASP A 185 -43.16 52.42 7.39
#